data_AF-A0A959VIJ0-F1
#
_entry.id   AF-A0A959VIJ0-F1
#
_cell.length_a   1.000
_cell.length_b   1.000
_cell.length_c   1.000
_cell.angle_alpha   90.00
_cell.angle_beta   90.00
_cell.angle_gamma   90.00
#
_symmetry.space_group_name_H-M   'P 1'
#
loop_
_entity.id
_entity.type
_entity.pdbx_description
1 polymer ?
#
loop_
_entity_poly.entity_id
_entity_poly.type
_entity_poly.pdbx_seq_one_letter_code
_entity_poly.pdbx_strand_id
1 'polypeptide(L)'
;MDYNNSDQKSKREFQLLANVFRNDPNGIHQGIFVVTPSGRWLTTANTGWPDPDPVAALERMKQALAKYKAMPKSERLLSQPLTDADRITWEEDKFFKPERTLDLRVVKRGYAYPGMETFDERHPKFFGIDRLWFKPSEFRAYVPRELKVGNSIKVSGPAMERYILMSHMMKAQGAWDVSHIKTGDMTSRITRIEGSQVHLEIRAHYIAKANTQWNKASYEGDLLGRAVYDSAIDSMTNFDAVMLGTHDVGVLVSNLHKGDRVQRVASSFSLNPLTDADDRMLPQQWYWGYGLRWCRTP
;
A
#
# COMPACT_ATOMS: atom_id res chain seq x y z
N MET A 1 -17.24 -6.65 7.30
CA MET A 1 -17.21 -6.28 8.73
C MET A 1 -17.77 -4.87 8.80
N ASP A 2 -18.85 -4.67 9.56
CA ASP A 2 -19.37 -3.32 9.78
C ASP A 2 -18.36 -2.58 10.67
N TYR A 3 -17.72 -1.54 10.13
CA TYR A 3 -16.74 -0.72 10.86
C TYR A 3 -17.31 -0.21 12.20
N ASN A 4 -18.65 -0.16 12.30
CA ASN A 4 -19.33 0.26 13.49
C ASN A 4 -19.55 -0.83 14.55
N ASN A 5 -19.46 -2.11 14.20
CA ASN A 5 -19.73 -3.26 15.08
C ASN A 5 -18.52 -4.20 15.16
N SER A 6 -17.49 -3.78 15.91
CA SER A 6 -16.35 -4.61 16.27
C SER A 6 -16.32 -4.85 17.77
N ASP A 7 -16.14 -6.10 18.19
CA ASP A 7 -15.97 -6.48 19.61
C ASP A 7 -14.78 -5.74 20.27
N GLN A 8 -13.81 -5.30 19.45
CA GLN A 8 -12.67 -4.48 19.90
C GLN A 8 -13.12 -3.14 20.50
N LYS A 9 -14.31 -2.63 20.15
CA LYS A 9 -14.84 -1.39 20.74
C LYS A 9 -15.10 -1.53 22.24
N SER A 10 -15.35 -2.74 22.74
CA SER A 10 -15.52 -2.99 24.18
C SER A 10 -14.21 -2.91 24.97
N LYS A 11 -13.05 -2.95 24.29
CA LYS A 11 -11.72 -2.90 24.92
C LYS A 11 -11.49 -1.55 25.60
N ARG A 12 -10.89 -1.58 26.78
CA ARG A 12 -10.62 -0.38 27.58
C ARG A 12 -9.67 0.59 26.89
N GLU A 13 -8.69 0.11 26.13
CA GLU A 13 -7.83 0.96 25.29
C GLU A 13 -8.64 1.73 24.24
N PHE A 14 -9.57 1.06 23.55
CA PHE A 14 -10.46 1.72 22.59
C PHE A 14 -11.30 2.80 23.25
N GLN A 15 -11.93 2.48 24.39
CA GLN A 15 -12.77 3.44 25.11
C GLN A 15 -11.97 4.66 25.60
N LEU A 16 -10.74 4.44 26.05
CA LEU A 16 -9.83 5.51 26.45
C LEU A 16 -9.50 6.44 25.27
N LEU A 17 -9.09 5.88 24.13
CA LEU A 17 -8.79 6.67 22.93
C LEU A 17 -10.04 7.38 22.39
N ALA A 18 -11.20 6.71 22.36
CA ALA A 18 -12.44 7.33 21.94
C ALA A 18 -12.81 8.54 22.81
N ASN A 19 -12.60 8.45 24.13
CA ASN A 19 -12.84 9.54 25.05
C ASN A 19 -11.84 10.70 24.89
N VAL A 20 -10.57 10.42 24.58
CA VAL A 20 -9.59 11.45 24.22
C VAL A 20 -10.13 12.30 23.07
N PHE A 21 -10.57 11.67 21.99
CA PHE A 21 -10.95 12.39 20.77
C PHE A 21 -12.32 13.07 20.85
N ARG A 22 -13.23 12.58 21.70
CA ARG A 22 -14.48 13.32 22.00
C ARG A 22 -14.22 14.70 22.62
N ASN A 23 -13.07 14.86 23.27
CA ASN A 23 -12.68 16.12 23.90
C ASN A 23 -11.82 17.02 22.99
N ASP A 24 -11.55 16.60 21.74
CA ASP A 24 -10.96 17.50 20.74
C ASP A 24 -12.05 18.47 20.24
N PRO A 25 -11.87 19.80 20.38
CA PRO A 25 -12.85 20.78 19.90
C PRO A 25 -13.10 20.73 18.39
N ASN A 26 -12.21 20.10 17.61
CA ASN A 26 -12.38 19.89 16.17
C ASN A 26 -12.91 18.49 15.83
N GLY A 27 -12.96 17.56 16.80
CA GLY A 27 -13.38 16.18 16.61
C GLY A 27 -12.26 15.26 16.10
N ILE A 28 -12.63 14.07 15.60
CA ILE A 28 -11.69 13.08 15.08
C ILE A 28 -11.25 13.50 13.68
N HIS A 29 -9.97 13.84 13.54
CA HIS A 29 -9.33 14.09 12.24
C HIS A 29 -8.14 13.15 12.01
N GLN A 30 -7.75 12.97 10.75
CA GLN A 30 -6.49 12.30 10.45
C GLN A 30 -5.32 13.16 10.93
N GLY A 31 -4.45 12.60 11.78
CA GLY A 31 -3.32 13.36 12.31
C GLY A 31 -2.56 12.64 13.42
N ILE A 32 -1.55 13.34 13.95
CA ILE A 32 -0.74 12.89 15.08
C ILE A 32 -1.19 13.66 16.30
N PHE A 33 -1.64 12.96 17.33
CA PHE A 33 -2.16 13.54 18.57
C PHE A 33 -1.23 13.21 19.73
N VAL A 34 -1.02 14.19 20.60
CA VAL A 34 -0.20 14.03 21.80
C VAL A 34 -1.13 14.00 23.00
N VAL A 35 -1.12 12.89 23.72
CA VAL A 35 -2.07 12.59 24.79
C VAL A 35 -1.33 11.99 25.98
N THR A 36 -1.87 12.14 27.19
CA THR A 36 -1.34 11.48 28.39
C THR A 36 -1.77 10.01 28.45
N PRO A 37 -1.07 9.15 29.21
CA PRO A 37 -1.52 7.78 29.49
C PRO A 37 -2.94 7.68 30.08
N SER A 38 -3.38 8.68 30.84
CA SER A 38 -4.75 8.80 31.36
C SER A 38 -5.80 9.22 30.33
N GLY A 39 -5.40 9.55 29.10
CA GLY A 39 -6.30 10.00 28.03
C GLY A 39 -6.61 11.50 28.03
N ARG A 40 -5.75 12.35 28.60
CA ARG A 40 -5.87 13.81 28.46
C ARG A 40 -5.22 14.28 27.16
N TRP A 41 -5.95 15.03 26.37
CA TRP A 41 -5.44 15.67 25.16
C TRP A 41 -4.49 16.82 25.51
N LEU A 42 -3.36 16.93 24.81
CA LEU A 42 -2.37 18.01 25.03
C LEU A 42 -2.23 18.92 23.81
N THR A 43 -2.10 18.34 22.63
CA THR A 43 -2.02 19.04 21.34
C THR A 43 -2.19 18.07 20.16
N THR A 44 -2.33 18.63 18.96
CA THR A 44 -2.19 17.93 17.67
C THR A 44 -0.87 18.35 17.01
N ALA A 45 0.04 17.39 16.80
CA ALA A 45 1.38 17.64 16.26
C ALA A 45 1.38 17.83 14.74
N ASN A 46 0.41 17.25 14.02
CA ASN A 46 0.31 17.41 12.57
C ASN A 46 -0.01 18.88 12.22
N THR A 47 0.84 19.50 11.38
CA THR A 47 0.67 20.87 10.91
C THR A 47 1.38 21.08 9.58
N GLY A 48 0.92 22.08 8.81
CA GLY A 48 1.47 22.41 7.49
C GLY A 48 0.78 21.74 6.31
N TRP A 49 -0.30 20.97 6.47
CA TRP A 49 -0.95 20.32 5.30
C TRP A 49 -1.23 21.31 4.16
N PRO A 50 -0.80 21.01 2.91
CA PRO A 50 -0.22 19.74 2.43
C PRO A 50 1.31 19.62 2.55
N ASP A 51 2.00 20.68 2.97
CA ASP A 51 3.45 20.78 3.11
C ASP A 51 3.87 20.80 4.58
N PRO A 52 4.22 19.63 5.18
CA PRO A 52 4.50 19.53 6.61
C PRO A 52 5.45 20.62 7.12
N ASP A 53 5.05 21.29 8.20
CA ASP A 53 5.88 22.30 8.86
C ASP A 53 6.55 21.68 10.09
N PRO A 54 7.80 21.19 9.97
CA PRO A 54 8.48 20.52 11.07
C PRO A 54 8.79 21.46 12.24
N VAL A 55 8.95 22.77 11.98
CA VAL A 55 9.26 23.76 13.02
C VAL A 55 8.02 23.98 13.88
N ALA A 56 6.87 24.24 13.25
CA ALA A 56 5.62 24.37 13.98
C ALA A 56 5.23 23.06 14.70
N ALA A 57 5.46 21.89 14.08
CA ALA A 57 5.24 20.59 14.72
C ALA A 57 6.10 20.42 15.98
N LEU A 58 7.40 20.76 15.90
CA LEU A 58 8.32 20.69 17.02
C LEU A 58 7.91 21.63 18.16
N GLU A 59 7.53 22.88 17.86
CA GLU A 59 7.06 23.83 18.87
C GLU A 59 5.80 23.35 19.58
N ARG A 60 4.84 22.77 18.85
CA ARG A 60 3.65 22.15 19.46
C ARG A 60 4.03 20.99 20.39
N MET A 61 4.99 20.14 20.00
CA MET A 61 5.47 19.05 20.86
C MET A 61 6.15 19.57 22.13
N LYS A 62 6.96 20.63 22.05
CA LYS A 62 7.57 21.27 23.23
C LYS A 62 6.51 21.82 24.18
N GLN A 63 5.48 22.49 23.66
CA GLN A 63 4.36 22.99 24.46
C GLN A 63 3.59 21.85 25.14
N ALA A 64 3.32 20.75 24.42
CA ALA A 64 2.69 19.57 25.01
C ALA A 64 3.53 18.95 26.12
N LEU A 65 4.86 18.88 25.95
CA LEU A 65 5.77 18.40 26.99
C LEU A 65 5.76 19.32 28.22
N ALA A 66 5.73 20.64 28.03
CA ALA A 66 5.63 21.59 29.13
C ALA A 66 4.29 21.44 29.89
N LYS A 67 3.17 21.33 29.17
CA LYS A 67 1.85 21.03 29.74
C LYS A 67 1.89 19.73 30.54
N TYR A 68 2.44 18.66 29.96
CA TYR A 68 2.59 17.38 30.63
C TYR A 68 3.40 17.51 31.93
N LYS A 69 4.55 18.21 31.92
CA LYS A 69 5.38 18.38 33.12
C LYS A 69 4.66 19.16 34.23
N ALA A 70 3.81 20.11 33.88
CA ALA A 70 3.03 20.90 34.83
C ALA A 70 1.85 20.14 35.45
N MET A 71 1.39 19.06 34.83
CA MET A 71 0.24 18.29 35.31
C MET A 71 0.55 17.42 36.53
N PRO A 72 -0.36 17.36 37.53
CA PRO A 72 -0.27 16.39 38.61
C PRO A 72 -0.18 14.95 38.10
N LYS A 73 0.54 14.08 38.83
CA LYS A 73 0.71 12.66 38.44
C LYS A 73 -0.63 11.94 38.26
N SER A 74 -1.62 12.25 39.10
CA SER A 74 -2.99 11.73 39.03
C SER A 74 -3.74 12.10 37.76
N GLU A 75 -3.37 13.21 37.11
CA GLU A 75 -3.96 13.61 35.84
C GLU A 75 -3.19 13.06 34.64
N ARG A 76 -1.94 12.67 34.82
CA ARG A 76 -1.08 12.12 33.74
C ARG A 76 -1.28 10.63 33.54
N LEU A 77 -1.42 9.90 34.65
CA LEU A 77 -1.40 8.45 34.65
C LEU A 77 -2.78 7.88 34.95
N LEU A 78 -3.06 6.70 34.40
CA LEU A 78 -4.20 5.91 34.83
C LEU A 78 -4.00 5.47 36.28
N SER A 79 -5.09 5.43 37.04
CA SER A 79 -5.12 4.83 38.37
C SER A 79 -4.82 3.33 38.35
N GLN A 80 -5.17 2.66 37.24
CA GLN A 80 -4.85 1.27 36.98
C GLN A 80 -4.22 1.14 35.59
N PRO A 81 -3.07 0.48 35.45
CA PRO A 81 -2.45 0.26 34.14
C PRO A 81 -3.39 -0.56 33.22
N LEU A 82 -3.16 -0.45 31.92
CA LEU A 82 -3.79 -1.34 30.95
C LEU A 82 -3.08 -2.70 30.99
N THR A 83 -3.85 -3.76 30.86
CA THR A 83 -3.39 -5.14 30.70
C THR A 83 -3.53 -5.59 29.25
N ASP A 84 -3.01 -6.77 28.89
CA ASP A 84 -3.18 -7.31 27.53
C ASP A 84 -4.65 -7.56 27.18
N ALA A 85 -5.50 -7.84 28.16
CA ALA A 85 -6.94 -7.99 27.95
C ALA A 85 -7.63 -6.67 27.54
N ASP A 86 -7.04 -5.53 27.93
CA ASP A 86 -7.53 -4.19 27.63
C ASP A 86 -7.14 -3.69 26.24
N ARG A 87 -6.13 -4.31 25.62
CA ARG A 87 -5.57 -3.89 24.33
C ARG A 87 -6.50 -4.20 23.18
N ILE A 88 -6.52 -3.30 22.20
CA ILE A 88 -7.02 -3.58 20.86
C ILE A 88 -6.01 -4.52 20.21
N THR A 89 -6.47 -5.66 19.69
CA THR A 89 -5.60 -6.56 18.93
C THR A 89 -5.72 -6.29 17.44
N TRP A 90 -4.59 -6.16 16.76
CA TRP A 90 -4.54 -5.98 15.32
C TRP A 90 -4.45 -7.34 14.64
N GLU A 91 -5.22 -7.53 13.57
CA GLU A 91 -5.21 -8.79 12.82
C GLU A 91 -3.88 -8.98 12.03
N GLU A 92 -3.12 -7.91 11.82
CA GLU A 92 -1.80 -7.89 11.17
C GLU A 92 -0.76 -8.72 11.93
N ASP A 93 -0.85 -8.75 13.26
CA ASP A 93 0.08 -9.52 14.12
C ASP A 93 -0.01 -11.04 13.88
N LYS A 94 -1.02 -11.49 13.13
CA LYS A 94 -1.27 -12.89 12.79
C LYS A 94 -1.02 -13.20 11.31
N PHE A 95 -0.49 -12.24 10.56
CA PHE A 95 -0.30 -12.38 9.13
C PHE A 95 1.19 -12.46 8.81
N PHE A 96 1.60 -13.60 8.25
CA PHE A 96 2.98 -13.85 7.88
C PHE A 96 3.07 -14.02 6.36
N LYS A 97 4.19 -13.59 5.79
CA LYS A 97 4.49 -13.86 4.39
C LYS A 97 4.60 -15.38 4.18
N PRO A 98 3.80 -15.99 3.30
CA PRO A 98 3.93 -17.42 3.01
C PRO A 98 5.31 -17.76 2.45
N GLU A 99 5.77 -18.97 2.75
CA GLU A 99 7.04 -19.47 2.23
C GLU A 99 7.03 -19.54 0.69
N ARG A 100 8.22 -19.43 0.10
CA ARG A 100 8.44 -19.53 -1.35
C ARG A 100 7.61 -18.54 -2.18
N THR A 101 7.21 -17.43 -1.58
CA THR A 101 6.61 -16.30 -2.29
C THR A 101 7.66 -15.57 -3.09
N LEU A 102 7.33 -15.24 -4.35
CA LEU A 102 7.99 -14.12 -5.00
C LEU A 102 7.52 -12.85 -4.30
N ASP A 103 8.46 -12.02 -3.86
CA ASP A 103 8.21 -10.83 -3.06
C ASP A 103 8.84 -9.64 -3.76
N LEU A 104 7.99 -8.82 -4.37
CA LEU A 104 8.43 -7.64 -5.09
C LEU A 104 8.23 -6.40 -4.24
N ARG A 105 9.22 -5.52 -4.26
CA ARG A 105 9.09 -4.13 -3.81
C ARG A 105 8.52 -3.31 -4.96
N VAL A 106 7.49 -2.53 -4.66
CA VAL A 106 6.81 -1.67 -5.64
C VAL A 106 7.01 -0.22 -5.23
N VAL A 107 7.49 0.61 -6.15
CA VAL A 107 7.50 2.07 -5.97
C VAL A 107 6.59 2.68 -7.02
N LYS A 108 5.66 3.54 -6.59
CA LYS A 108 4.62 4.14 -7.43
C LYS A 108 4.65 5.66 -7.33
N ARG A 109 4.55 6.37 -8.46
CA ARG A 109 4.64 7.83 -8.54
C ARG A 109 3.81 8.40 -9.69
N GLY A 110 3.10 9.49 -9.41
CA GLY A 110 2.47 10.33 -10.44
C GLY A 110 3.42 11.42 -10.94
N TYR A 111 3.25 11.85 -12.19
CA TYR A 111 4.01 12.94 -12.82
C TYR A 111 3.31 14.28 -12.62
N ALA A 112 4.07 15.37 -12.58
CA ALA A 112 3.49 16.71 -12.55
C ALA A 112 2.71 16.98 -13.84
N TYR A 113 1.64 17.77 -13.73
CA TYR A 113 0.90 18.33 -14.87
C TYR A 113 0.70 19.84 -14.65
N PRO A 114 0.37 20.61 -15.70
CA PRO A 114 0.14 22.06 -15.60
C PRO A 114 -0.96 22.41 -14.59
N GLY A 115 -0.69 23.36 -13.69
CA GLY A 115 -1.65 23.79 -12.66
C GLY A 115 -1.80 22.85 -11.48
N MET A 116 -0.92 21.84 -11.34
CA MET A 116 -0.87 20.99 -10.16
C MET A 116 -0.38 21.78 -8.94
N GLU A 117 -1.05 21.59 -7.80
CA GLU A 117 -0.66 22.13 -6.50
C GLU A 117 -0.17 21.02 -5.57
N THR A 118 0.62 21.34 -4.55
CA THR A 118 1.06 20.36 -3.53
C THR A 118 -0.10 19.78 -2.72
N PHE A 119 -1.27 20.43 -2.75
CA PHE A 119 -2.50 19.91 -2.15
C PHE A 119 -3.05 18.68 -2.87
N ASP A 120 -2.73 18.51 -4.15
CA ASP A 120 -3.19 17.38 -4.93
C ASP A 120 -2.50 16.09 -4.43
N GLU A 121 -3.27 15.11 -3.96
CA GLU A 121 -2.72 13.88 -3.41
C GLU A 121 -1.90 13.04 -4.41
N ARG A 122 -2.03 13.36 -5.70
CA ARG A 122 -1.34 12.74 -6.82
C ARG A 122 -0.03 13.46 -7.17
N HIS A 123 0.31 14.54 -6.45
CA HIS A 123 1.52 15.30 -6.67
C HIS A 123 2.80 14.43 -6.54
N PRO A 124 3.82 14.58 -7.42
CA PRO A 124 5.01 13.70 -7.44
C PRO A 124 5.83 13.65 -6.14
N LYS A 125 5.68 14.68 -5.28
CA LYS A 125 6.23 14.71 -3.91
C LYS A 125 5.71 13.54 -3.07
N PHE A 126 4.50 13.07 -3.36
CA PHE A 126 3.89 11.91 -2.76
C PHE A 126 4.14 10.69 -3.65
N PHE A 127 4.94 9.75 -3.15
CA PHE A 127 5.14 8.46 -3.76
C PHE A 127 4.66 7.37 -2.82
N GLY A 128 4.32 6.21 -3.38
CA GLY A 128 4.00 5.02 -2.60
C GLY A 128 5.16 4.03 -2.65
N ILE A 129 5.44 3.41 -1.52
CA ILE A 129 6.18 2.14 -1.45
C ILE A 129 5.15 1.09 -1.03
N ASP A 130 5.22 -0.07 -1.66
CA ASP A 130 4.32 -1.20 -1.38
C ASP A 130 5.04 -2.52 -1.66
N ARG A 131 4.36 -3.62 -1.38
CA ARG A 131 4.83 -4.96 -1.71
C ARG A 131 3.81 -5.72 -2.54
N LEU A 132 4.32 -6.54 -3.45
CA LEU A 132 3.53 -7.40 -4.30
C LEU A 132 4.06 -8.82 -4.19
N TRP A 133 3.33 -9.68 -3.48
CA TRP A 133 3.67 -11.09 -3.39
C TRP A 133 2.99 -11.92 -4.48
N PHE A 134 3.64 -12.98 -4.94
CA PHE A 134 3.02 -14.00 -5.79
C PHE A 134 3.23 -15.39 -5.19
N LYS A 135 2.21 -16.24 -5.30
CA LYS A 135 2.31 -17.68 -5.01
C LYS A 135 3.31 -18.34 -5.96
N PRO A 136 3.87 -19.50 -5.58
CA PRO A 136 4.55 -20.39 -6.52
C PRO A 136 3.79 -20.63 -7.82
N SER A 137 2.50 -20.95 -7.73
CA SER A 137 1.66 -21.15 -8.92
C SER A 137 1.46 -19.88 -9.77
N GLU A 138 1.55 -18.70 -9.16
CA GLU A 138 1.36 -17.43 -9.84
C GLU A 138 2.65 -16.96 -10.52
N PHE A 139 3.81 -16.98 -9.86
CA PHE A 139 5.06 -16.59 -10.52
C PHE A 139 5.51 -17.62 -11.57
N ARG A 140 5.16 -18.90 -11.42
CA ARG A 140 5.41 -19.91 -12.45
C ARG A 140 4.60 -19.67 -13.72
N ALA A 141 3.50 -18.91 -13.67
CA ALA A 141 2.71 -18.56 -14.87
C ALA A 141 3.50 -17.67 -15.85
N TYR A 142 4.59 -17.04 -15.40
CA TYR A 142 5.50 -16.27 -16.25
C TYR A 142 6.53 -17.16 -16.97
N VAL A 143 6.66 -18.44 -16.62
CA VAL A 143 7.67 -19.34 -17.19
C VAL A 143 7.01 -20.25 -18.24
N PRO A 144 7.41 -20.20 -19.52
CA PRO A 144 6.92 -21.14 -20.52
C PRO A 144 7.20 -22.60 -20.11
N ARG A 145 6.24 -23.50 -20.39
CA ARG A 145 6.34 -24.92 -20.01
C ARG A 145 7.55 -25.63 -20.62
N GLU A 146 7.85 -25.33 -21.88
CA GLU A 146 9.04 -25.81 -22.57
C GLU A 146 10.12 -24.71 -22.48
N LEU A 147 11.21 -25.02 -21.77
CA LEU A 147 12.32 -24.10 -21.54
C LEU A 147 13.24 -24.03 -22.77
N LYS A 148 12.80 -23.25 -23.76
CA LYS A 148 13.55 -23.01 -24.99
C LYS A 148 13.57 -21.52 -25.32
N VAL A 149 14.73 -21.01 -25.73
CA VAL A 149 14.87 -19.60 -26.14
C VAL A 149 13.89 -19.31 -27.29
N GLY A 150 13.20 -18.17 -27.18
CA GLY A 150 12.16 -17.76 -28.12
C GLY A 150 10.76 -18.22 -27.72
N ASN A 151 10.61 -19.26 -26.88
CA ASN A 151 9.29 -19.68 -26.43
C ASN A 151 8.65 -18.58 -25.58
N SER A 152 7.34 -18.40 -25.79
CA SER A 152 6.53 -17.42 -25.08
C SER A 152 5.27 -18.05 -24.51
N ILE A 153 4.77 -17.47 -23.42
CA ILE A 153 3.49 -17.83 -22.81
C ILE A 153 2.66 -16.57 -22.57
N LYS A 154 1.34 -16.69 -22.75
CA LYS A 154 0.40 -15.68 -22.30
C LYS A 154 0.19 -15.85 -20.79
N VAL A 155 0.47 -14.79 -20.04
CA VAL A 155 0.24 -14.75 -18.59
C VAL A 155 -1.19 -14.26 -18.36
N SER A 156 -1.97 -15.03 -17.60
CA SER A 156 -3.39 -14.73 -17.36
C SER A 156 -3.81 -15.14 -15.94
N GLY A 157 -5.07 -14.86 -15.58
CA GLY A 157 -5.62 -15.18 -14.28
C GLY A 157 -4.90 -14.46 -13.13
N PRO A 158 -4.77 -15.09 -11.94
CA PRO A 158 -4.29 -14.41 -10.75
C PRO A 158 -2.90 -13.76 -10.88
N ALA A 159 -2.00 -14.29 -11.72
CA ALA A 159 -0.69 -13.69 -11.94
C ALA A 159 -0.78 -12.32 -12.63
N MET A 160 -1.62 -12.19 -13.65
CA MET A 160 -1.86 -10.93 -14.36
C MET A 160 -2.75 -9.99 -13.53
N GLU A 161 -3.86 -10.52 -13.00
CA GLU A 161 -4.85 -9.76 -12.22
C GLU A 161 -4.20 -9.11 -11.00
N ARG A 162 -3.36 -9.87 -10.26
CA ARG A 162 -2.65 -9.33 -9.10
C ARG A 162 -1.73 -8.18 -9.49
N TYR A 163 -1.02 -8.31 -10.60
CA TYR A 163 -0.17 -7.23 -11.08
C TYR A 163 -0.98 -5.96 -11.35
N ILE A 164 -2.10 -6.07 -12.07
CA ILE A 164 -2.94 -4.94 -12.44
C ILE A 164 -3.62 -4.30 -11.22
N LEU A 165 -4.19 -5.13 -10.32
CA LEU A 165 -5.04 -4.66 -9.22
C LEU A 165 -4.28 -4.23 -7.97
N MET A 166 -3.08 -4.75 -7.75
CA MET A 166 -2.30 -4.49 -6.53
C MET A 166 -1.13 -3.54 -6.77
N SER A 167 -0.94 -3.09 -8.01
CA SER A 167 0.17 -2.22 -8.41
C SER A 167 -0.28 -0.90 -9.04
N HIS A 168 -1.49 -0.43 -8.71
CA HIS A 168 -2.01 0.84 -9.23
C HIS A 168 -1.02 1.97 -8.94
N MET A 169 -0.62 2.68 -10.00
CA MET A 169 0.60 3.48 -10.10
C MET A 169 0.59 4.82 -9.34
N MET A 170 -0.24 4.97 -8.31
CA MET A 170 -0.30 6.18 -7.48
C MET A 170 -0.46 5.85 -5.99
N LYS A 171 -0.20 6.85 -5.13
CA LYS A 171 -0.28 6.70 -3.67
C LYS A 171 -1.71 6.38 -3.19
N ALA A 172 -2.71 7.15 -3.60
CA ALA A 172 -4.09 6.95 -3.20
C ALA A 172 -4.80 5.98 -4.17
N GLN A 173 -5.35 4.88 -3.65
CA GLN A 173 -5.97 3.86 -4.50
C GLN A 173 -7.47 3.80 -4.23
N GLY A 174 -8.27 3.84 -5.30
CA GLY A 174 -9.69 3.48 -5.25
C GLY A 174 -9.88 1.97 -5.04
N ALA A 175 -11.12 1.56 -4.80
CA ALA A 175 -11.47 0.14 -4.74
C ALA A 175 -11.45 -0.48 -6.15
N TRP A 176 -10.54 -1.41 -6.41
CA TRP A 176 -10.42 -2.13 -7.68
C TRP A 176 -10.76 -3.62 -7.51
N ASP A 177 -11.35 -4.21 -8.53
CA ASP A 177 -11.67 -5.64 -8.59
C ASP A 177 -11.44 -6.18 -10.00
N VAL A 178 -11.47 -7.51 -10.15
CA VAL A 178 -11.19 -8.18 -11.43
C VAL A 178 -12.15 -7.74 -12.54
N SER A 179 -13.41 -7.40 -12.22
CA SER A 179 -14.38 -6.93 -13.23
C SER A 179 -14.05 -5.55 -13.80
N HIS A 180 -13.20 -4.79 -13.12
CA HIS A 180 -12.69 -3.52 -13.63
C HIS A 180 -11.61 -3.70 -14.69
N ILE A 181 -10.94 -4.85 -14.78
CA ILE A 181 -9.98 -5.15 -15.85
C ILE A 181 -10.78 -5.34 -17.15
N LYS A 182 -10.65 -4.40 -18.08
CA LYS A 182 -11.34 -4.45 -19.39
C LYS A 182 -10.52 -5.19 -20.42
N THR A 183 -9.21 -4.94 -20.41
CA THR A 183 -8.25 -5.68 -21.22
C THR A 183 -6.99 -5.92 -20.40
N GLY A 184 -6.35 -7.05 -20.66
CA GLY A 184 -5.05 -7.40 -20.12
C GLY A 184 -4.41 -8.38 -21.07
N ASP A 185 -3.37 -7.94 -21.78
CA ASP A 185 -2.54 -8.79 -22.61
C ASP A 185 -1.13 -8.77 -22.04
N MET A 186 -0.75 -9.85 -21.38
CA MET A 186 0.55 -10.02 -20.77
C MET A 186 1.22 -11.25 -21.37
N THR A 187 2.46 -11.08 -21.81
CA THR A 187 3.28 -12.14 -22.37
C THR A 187 4.61 -12.21 -21.65
N SER A 188 5.13 -13.41 -21.49
CA SER A 188 6.48 -13.66 -21.01
C SER A 188 7.21 -14.54 -22.01
N ARG A 189 8.42 -14.15 -22.40
CA ARG A 189 9.21 -14.80 -23.43
C ARG A 189 10.60 -15.13 -22.91
N ILE A 190 11.07 -16.35 -23.16
CA ILE A 190 12.45 -16.73 -22.83
C ILE A 190 13.39 -16.06 -23.83
N THR A 191 14.28 -15.21 -23.32
CA THR A 191 15.28 -14.51 -24.14
C THR A 191 16.65 -15.18 -24.10
N ARG A 192 16.97 -15.89 -23.02
CA ARG A 192 18.27 -16.54 -22.81
C ARG A 192 18.13 -17.67 -21.79
N ILE A 193 18.95 -18.71 -21.92
CA ILE A 193 19.10 -19.79 -20.92
C ILE A 193 20.59 -19.97 -20.62
N GLU A 194 20.95 -20.00 -19.35
CA GLU A 194 22.32 -20.18 -18.84
C GLU A 194 22.32 -21.20 -17.70
N GLY A 195 22.65 -22.47 -18.00
CA GLY A 195 22.51 -23.53 -17.00
C GLY A 195 21.06 -23.67 -16.55
N SER A 196 20.79 -23.49 -15.26
CA SER A 196 19.43 -23.48 -14.70
C SER A 196 18.72 -22.13 -14.78
N GLN A 197 19.41 -21.06 -15.19
CA GLN A 197 18.85 -19.71 -15.26
C GLN A 197 18.13 -19.48 -16.57
N VAL A 198 16.84 -19.15 -16.48
CA VAL A 198 15.95 -18.84 -17.59
C VAL A 198 15.62 -17.35 -17.53
N HIS A 199 16.16 -16.60 -18.49
CA HIS A 199 15.94 -15.16 -18.60
C HIS A 199 14.66 -14.89 -19.38
N LEU A 200 13.80 -14.07 -18.80
CA LEU A 200 12.48 -13.73 -19.30
C LEU A 200 12.42 -12.25 -19.67
N GLU A 201 11.81 -11.94 -20.81
CA GLU A 201 11.24 -10.63 -21.12
C GLU A 201 9.73 -10.69 -20.90
N ILE A 202 9.20 -9.76 -20.10
CA ILE A 202 7.78 -9.66 -19.80
C ILE A 202 7.27 -8.37 -20.43
N ARG A 203 6.17 -8.45 -21.17
CA ARG A 203 5.48 -7.30 -21.75
C ARG A 203 4.01 -7.37 -21.40
N ALA A 204 3.40 -6.25 -21.04
CA ALA A 204 1.97 -6.20 -20.93
C ALA A 204 1.39 -4.89 -21.44
N HIS A 205 0.15 -4.94 -21.88
CA HIS A 205 -0.72 -3.78 -22.05
C HIS A 205 -2.04 -4.08 -21.33
N TYR A 206 -2.60 -3.10 -20.63
CA TYR A 206 -3.84 -3.32 -19.90
C TYR A 206 -4.66 -2.03 -19.79
N ILE A 207 -5.98 -2.23 -19.70
CA ILE A 207 -6.95 -1.17 -19.44
C ILE A 207 -7.82 -1.62 -18.28
N ALA A 208 -7.88 -0.80 -17.24
CA ALA A 208 -8.78 -0.98 -16.10
C ALA A 208 -9.72 0.23 -15.99
N LYS A 209 -11.02 -0.01 -15.82
CA LYS A 209 -12.03 1.04 -15.66
C LYS A 209 -13.07 0.65 -14.62
N ALA A 210 -13.16 1.45 -13.57
CA ALA A 210 -14.16 1.31 -12.53
C ALA A 210 -15.35 2.24 -12.79
N ASN A 211 -16.54 1.79 -12.41
CA ASN A 211 -17.74 2.63 -12.40
C ASN A 211 -18.66 2.23 -11.23
N THR A 212 -18.13 2.29 -10.02
CA THR A 212 -18.86 1.95 -8.78
C THR A 212 -19.07 3.20 -7.94
N GLN A 213 -19.79 3.09 -6.82
CA GLN A 213 -19.88 4.19 -5.85
C GLN A 213 -18.54 4.45 -5.13
N TRP A 214 -17.62 3.48 -5.15
CA TRP A 214 -16.34 3.53 -4.44
C TRP A 214 -15.17 3.96 -5.33
N ASN A 215 -15.34 3.82 -6.66
CA ASN A 215 -14.28 4.11 -7.62
C ASN A 215 -14.86 4.45 -9.00
N LYS A 216 -14.47 5.61 -9.54
CA LYS A 216 -14.84 6.09 -10.88
C LYS A 216 -13.62 6.21 -11.82
N ALA A 217 -12.45 5.76 -11.38
CA ALA A 217 -11.21 5.96 -12.08
C ALA A 217 -10.98 4.97 -13.22
N SER A 218 -10.03 5.30 -14.09
CA SER A 218 -9.48 4.39 -15.11
C SER A 218 -7.96 4.46 -15.17
N TYR A 219 -7.35 3.32 -15.48
CA TYR A 219 -5.94 3.20 -15.82
C TYR A 219 -5.80 2.59 -17.21
N GLU A 220 -4.82 3.07 -17.95
CA GLU A 220 -4.31 2.45 -19.16
C GLU A 220 -2.80 2.52 -19.11
N GLY A 221 -2.12 1.43 -19.43
CA GLY A 221 -0.67 1.44 -19.38
C GLY A 221 -0.02 0.21 -19.97
N ASP A 222 1.29 0.35 -20.12
CA ASP A 222 2.18 -0.67 -20.63
C ASP A 222 3.18 -1.08 -19.54
N LEU A 223 3.60 -2.32 -19.60
CA LEU A 223 4.61 -2.91 -18.75
C LEU A 223 5.76 -3.44 -19.60
N LEU A 224 6.97 -3.19 -19.13
CA LEU A 224 8.18 -3.83 -19.61
C LEU A 224 8.96 -4.38 -18.41
N GLY A 225 9.23 -5.68 -18.44
CA GLY A 225 9.94 -6.38 -17.38
C GLY A 225 11.02 -7.31 -17.90
N ARG A 226 11.98 -7.58 -17.04
CA ARG A 226 13.00 -8.61 -17.16
C ARG A 226 13.01 -9.42 -15.87
N ALA A 227 13.08 -10.73 -15.99
CA ALA A 227 13.19 -11.61 -14.83
C ALA A 227 14.17 -12.74 -15.11
N VAL A 228 14.68 -13.34 -14.04
CA VAL A 228 15.50 -14.55 -14.11
C VAL A 228 14.83 -15.58 -13.20
N TYR A 229 14.38 -16.68 -13.80
CA TYR A 229 13.87 -17.85 -13.10
C TYR A 229 14.97 -18.89 -13.02
N ASP A 230 15.26 -19.41 -11.82
CA ASP A 230 16.20 -20.51 -11.63
C ASP A 230 15.44 -21.83 -11.48
N SER A 231 15.58 -22.71 -12.47
CA SER A 231 14.87 -24.00 -12.49
C SER A 231 15.39 -25.01 -11.46
N ALA A 232 16.59 -24.81 -10.90
CA ALA A 232 17.15 -25.72 -9.90
C ALA A 232 16.52 -25.51 -8.51
N ILE A 233 16.18 -24.26 -8.18
CA ILE A 233 15.57 -23.90 -6.89
C ILE A 233 14.10 -23.49 -7.01
N ASP A 234 13.56 -23.45 -8.23
CA ASP A 234 12.18 -23.07 -8.53
C ASP A 234 11.81 -21.71 -7.92
N SER A 235 12.54 -20.68 -8.31
CA SER A 235 12.35 -19.32 -7.81
C SER A 235 12.77 -18.27 -8.82
N MET A 236 12.20 -17.06 -8.71
CA MET A 236 12.74 -15.89 -9.40
C MET A 236 13.93 -15.35 -8.60
N THR A 237 15.11 -15.35 -9.21
CA THR A 237 16.35 -14.83 -8.63
C THR A 237 16.66 -13.40 -9.06
N ASN A 238 15.96 -12.91 -10.09
CA ASN A 238 15.87 -11.49 -10.42
C ASN A 238 14.49 -11.17 -11.00
N PHE A 239 13.99 -9.96 -10.75
CA PHE A 239 12.76 -9.44 -11.31
C PHE A 239 12.84 -7.92 -11.29
N ASP A 240 12.96 -7.30 -12.46
CA ASP A 240 12.95 -5.85 -12.65
C ASP A 240 11.85 -5.50 -13.66
N ALA A 241 10.90 -4.64 -13.29
CA ALA A 241 9.90 -4.19 -14.23
C ALA A 241 9.56 -2.72 -14.03
N VAL A 242 9.10 -2.10 -15.10
CA VAL A 242 8.53 -0.76 -15.09
C VAL A 242 7.16 -0.80 -15.75
N MET A 243 6.30 0.05 -15.27
CA MET A 243 4.94 0.21 -15.75
C MET A 243 4.72 1.70 -15.94
N LEU A 244 4.20 2.09 -17.10
CA LEU A 244 3.98 3.47 -17.48
C LEU A 244 2.59 3.60 -18.07
N GLY A 245 1.88 4.65 -17.71
CA GLY A 245 0.54 4.83 -18.22
C GLY A 245 -0.10 6.14 -17.84
N THR A 246 -1.41 6.16 -18.00
CA THR A 246 -2.28 7.26 -17.63
C THR A 246 -3.30 6.81 -16.60
N HIS A 247 -3.54 7.67 -15.63
CA HIS A 247 -4.59 7.54 -14.64
C HIS A 247 -5.59 8.69 -14.81
N ASP A 248 -6.85 8.36 -14.95
CA ASP A 248 -7.95 9.32 -14.91
C ASP A 248 -8.76 9.06 -13.63
N VAL A 249 -8.83 10.03 -12.71
CA VAL A 249 -9.58 9.87 -11.45
C VAL A 249 -11.11 9.81 -11.64
N GLY A 250 -11.61 10.11 -12.84
CA GLY A 250 -13.03 10.09 -13.20
C GLY A 250 -13.81 11.29 -12.67
N VAL A 251 -13.69 11.58 -11.37
CA VAL A 251 -14.31 12.74 -10.70
C VAL A 251 -13.28 13.42 -9.81
N LEU A 252 -13.14 14.73 -9.95
CA LEU A 252 -12.32 15.54 -9.05
C LEU A 252 -13.03 15.67 -7.69
N VAL A 253 -12.29 15.47 -6.61
CA VAL A 253 -12.79 15.60 -5.24
C VAL A 253 -12.10 16.82 -4.65
N SER A 254 -12.86 17.85 -4.26
CA SER A 254 -12.32 19.18 -3.97
C SER A 254 -11.31 19.23 -2.81
N ASN A 255 -11.37 18.26 -1.90
CA ASN A 255 -10.46 18.12 -0.77
C ASN A 255 -9.28 17.16 -1.01
N LEU A 256 -9.16 16.57 -2.21
CA LEU A 256 -8.06 15.65 -2.58
C LEU A 256 -7.35 16.07 -3.88
N HIS A 257 -8.08 16.69 -4.81
CA HIS A 257 -7.63 16.94 -6.17
C HIS A 257 -7.64 18.43 -6.53
N LYS A 258 -6.66 18.85 -7.31
CA LYS A 258 -6.55 20.17 -7.97
C LYS A 258 -6.11 19.96 -9.42
N GLY A 259 -6.42 20.89 -10.31
CA GLY A 259 -5.98 20.82 -11.71
C GLY A 259 -6.61 19.67 -12.52
N ASP A 260 -5.81 19.04 -13.38
CA ASP A 260 -6.29 18.07 -14.37
C ASP A 260 -6.75 16.76 -13.71
N ARG A 261 -7.79 16.15 -14.27
CA ARG A 261 -8.30 14.84 -13.89
C ARG A 261 -7.39 13.70 -14.34
N VAL A 262 -6.68 13.88 -15.45
CA VAL A 262 -5.81 12.88 -16.05
C VAL A 262 -4.36 13.17 -15.70
N GLN A 263 -3.60 12.12 -15.38
CA GLN A 263 -2.20 12.21 -15.01
C GLN A 263 -1.40 11.04 -15.57
N ARG A 264 -0.15 11.31 -15.98
CA ARG A 264 0.81 10.23 -16.26
C ARG A 264 1.33 9.63 -14.97
N VAL A 265 1.41 8.31 -14.92
CA VAL A 265 1.79 7.56 -13.74
C VAL A 265 2.85 6.51 -14.10
N ALA A 266 3.66 6.15 -13.12
CA ALA A 266 4.65 5.09 -13.25
C ALA A 266 4.74 4.25 -11.98
N SER A 267 5.10 2.99 -12.16
CA SER A 267 5.61 2.15 -11.09
C SER A 267 6.83 1.35 -11.52
N SER A 268 7.68 1.04 -10.55
CA SER A 268 8.83 0.16 -10.70
C SER A 268 8.73 -0.99 -9.71
N PHE A 269 9.22 -2.15 -10.14
CA PHE A 269 9.17 -3.40 -9.41
C PHE A 269 10.56 -3.98 -9.38
N SER A 270 11.01 -4.38 -8.21
CA SER A 270 12.24 -5.13 -8.03
C SER A 270 11.99 -6.30 -7.09
N LEU A 271 12.87 -7.31 -7.06
CA LEU A 271 12.91 -8.19 -5.89
C LEU A 271 13.07 -7.35 -4.62
N ASN A 272 12.31 -7.70 -3.58
CA ASN A 272 12.34 -6.96 -2.33
C ASN A 272 13.65 -7.26 -1.56
N PRO A 273 14.47 -6.24 -1.27
CA PRO A 273 15.77 -6.45 -0.63
C PRO A 273 15.67 -6.69 0.88
N LEU A 274 14.52 -6.39 1.53
CA LEU A 274 14.29 -6.58 2.98
C LEU A 274 15.31 -5.85 3.88
N THR A 275 15.78 -4.68 3.43
CA THR A 275 16.88 -3.95 4.07
C THR A 275 16.44 -3.08 5.24
N ASP A 276 15.24 -2.50 5.17
CA ASP A 276 14.74 -1.57 6.19
C ASP A 276 13.30 -1.88 6.63
N ALA A 277 12.71 -0.97 7.41
CA ALA A 277 11.35 -1.10 7.90
C ALA A 277 10.31 -0.95 6.79
N ASP A 278 10.58 -0.12 5.77
CA ASP A 278 9.67 0.07 4.64
C ASP A 278 9.59 -1.23 3.82
N ASP A 279 10.72 -1.92 3.61
CA ASP A 279 10.74 -3.20 2.90
C ASP A 279 10.01 -4.33 3.64
N ARG A 280 9.79 -4.18 4.96
CA ARG A 280 9.17 -5.18 5.84
C ARG A 280 7.68 -4.96 6.07
N MET A 281 7.09 -3.90 5.53
CA MET A 281 5.65 -3.63 5.61
C MET A 281 4.82 -4.80 5.03
N LEU A 282 3.57 -4.98 5.43
CA LEU A 282 2.67 -5.89 4.71
C LEU A 282 2.18 -5.23 3.41
N PRO A 283 1.90 -5.99 2.33
CA PRO A 283 1.24 -5.46 1.14
C PRO A 283 -0.03 -4.68 1.49
N GLN A 284 -0.30 -3.53 0.86
CA GLN A 284 -1.44 -2.67 1.21
C GLN A 284 -2.81 -3.40 1.22
N GLN A 285 -2.97 -4.43 0.38
CA GLN A 285 -4.19 -5.24 0.25
C GLN A 285 -4.04 -6.63 0.87
N TRP A 286 -3.14 -6.82 1.83
CA TRP A 286 -2.82 -8.11 2.45
C TRP A 286 -4.06 -8.87 2.97
N TYR A 287 -5.05 -8.17 3.52
CA TYR A 287 -6.22 -8.81 4.11
C TYR A 287 -7.21 -9.36 3.06
N TRP A 288 -7.52 -8.55 2.04
CA TRP A 288 -8.57 -8.87 1.06
C TRP A 288 -8.01 -9.36 -0.28
N GLY A 289 -6.92 -8.77 -0.76
CA GLY A 289 -6.33 -9.05 -2.08
C GLY A 289 -5.49 -10.33 -2.15
N TYR A 290 -5.09 -10.87 -1.01
CA TYR A 290 -4.26 -12.08 -0.94
C TYR A 290 -5.03 -13.34 -0.54
N GLY A 291 -6.29 -13.20 -0.11
CA GLY A 291 -7.11 -14.32 0.33
C GLY A 291 -6.56 -14.96 1.60
N LEU A 292 -7.14 -14.61 2.74
CA LEU A 292 -6.68 -14.95 4.10
C LEU A 292 -6.22 -16.40 4.29
N ARG A 293 -6.80 -17.39 3.62
CA ARG A 293 -6.42 -18.81 3.78
C ARG A 293 -4.97 -19.11 3.37
N TRP A 294 -4.48 -18.47 2.30
CA TRP A 294 -3.10 -18.69 1.85
C TRP A 294 -2.09 -18.02 2.78
N CYS A 295 -2.42 -16.85 3.31
CA CYS A 295 -1.50 -16.09 4.14
C CYS A 295 -1.62 -16.35 5.65
N ARG A 296 -2.65 -17.09 6.08
CA ARG A 296 -2.82 -17.56 7.46
C ARG A 296 -2.37 -19.02 7.67
N THR A 297 -2.14 -19.76 6.59
CA THR A 297 -1.67 -21.15 6.63
C THR A 297 -0.51 -21.29 5.65
N PRO A 298 0.72 -20.99 6.08
CA PRO A 298 1.92 -21.31 5.30
C PRO A 298 2.08 -22.82 5.10
#